data_AF-A0A9Q0N5V4-F1
#
_entry.id   AF-A0A9Q0N5V4-F1
#
_cell.length_a   1.000
_cell.length_b   1.000
_cell.length_c   1.000
_cell.angle_alpha   90.00
_cell.angle_beta   90.00
_cell.angle_gamma   90.00
#
_symmetry.space_group_name_H-M   'P 1'
#
loop_
_entity.id
_entity.type
_entity.pdbx_description
1 polymer ?
#
loop_
_entity_poly.entity_id
_entity_poly.type
_entity_poly.pdbx_seq_one_letter_code
_entity_poly.pdbx_strand_id
1 'polypeptide(L)'
;MKTAFSMIDANYEPGFTFIVVQKRINTRIFTIKSGKLENPEPGCVVDHTITRRHLFDFFLVPQNVRQGTVTPTHYIVLEDSSDYSPDVLQQLSYKLCFLYYNWPGSVRVPACCQYAHKLSFLVGQSIKRQPSENLCNKLYFL
;
A
#
# COMPACT_ATOMS: atom_id res chain seq x y z
N MET A 1 -15.99 -2.92 11.18
CA MET A 1 -16.05 -2.02 10.00
C MET A 1 -17.33 -2.26 9.21
N LYS A 2 -17.63 -3.50 8.78
CA LYS A 2 -18.92 -3.83 8.13
C LYS A 2 -20.17 -3.46 8.94
N THR A 3 -20.12 -3.62 10.27
CA THR A 3 -21.16 -3.16 11.20
C THR A 3 -21.42 -1.65 11.19
N ALA A 4 -20.50 -0.83 10.66
CA ALA A 4 -20.72 0.60 10.52
C ALA A 4 -21.51 0.94 9.25
N PHE A 5 -21.58 0.04 8.26
CA PHE A 5 -22.35 0.29 7.04
C PHE A 5 -23.86 0.35 7.34
N SER A 6 -24.34 -0.49 8.26
CA SER A 6 -25.73 -0.44 8.74
C SER A 6 -26.08 0.83 9.53
N MET A 7 -25.07 1.62 9.95
CA MET A 7 -25.31 2.93 10.57
C MET A 7 -25.61 4.02 9.53
N ILE A 8 -25.25 3.80 8.26
CA ILE A 8 -25.56 4.71 7.15
C ILE A 8 -26.96 4.41 6.63
N ASP A 9 -27.23 3.15 6.29
CA ASP A 9 -28.54 2.65 5.86
C ASP A 9 -28.62 1.14 6.13
N ALA A 10 -29.79 0.63 6.50
CA ALA A 10 -30.00 -0.78 6.80
C ALA A 10 -29.74 -1.70 5.60
N ASN A 11 -29.89 -1.20 4.37
CA ASN A 11 -29.70 -1.97 3.13
C ASN A 11 -28.38 -1.63 2.41
N TYR A 12 -27.47 -0.87 3.04
CA TYR A 12 -26.21 -0.49 2.42
C TYR A 12 -25.14 -1.57 2.61
N GLU A 13 -24.95 -2.39 1.58
CA GLU A 13 -23.94 -3.44 1.52
C GLU A 13 -22.96 -3.17 0.37
N PRO A 14 -22.02 -2.22 0.52
CA PRO A 14 -21.02 -1.96 -0.50
C PRO A 14 -20.00 -3.10 -0.57
N GLY A 15 -19.43 -3.30 -1.76
CA GLY A 15 -18.21 -4.11 -1.92
C GLY A 15 -17.10 -3.58 -1.01
N PHE A 16 -16.48 -4.47 -0.24
CA PHE A 16 -15.45 -4.12 0.72
C PHE A 16 -14.23 -5.03 0.60
N THR A 17 -13.05 -4.42 0.48
CA THR A 17 -11.77 -5.12 0.43
C THR A 17 -10.83 -4.57 1.49
N PHE A 18 -10.23 -5.45 2.29
CA PHE A 18 -9.27 -5.10 3.34
C PHE A 18 -7.88 -5.65 3.04
N ILE A 19 -6.92 -4.74 2.82
CA ILE A 19 -5.55 -5.08 2.45
C ILE A 19 -4.58 -4.56 3.50
N VAL A 20 -3.76 -5.46 4.06
CA VAL A 20 -2.67 -5.11 4.98
C VAL A 20 -1.40 -4.86 4.19
N VAL A 21 -0.78 -3.69 4.40
CA VAL A 21 0.46 -3.27 3.72
C VAL A 21 1.66 -3.35 4.67
N GLN A 22 2.60 -4.25 4.39
CA GLN A 22 3.80 -4.46 5.19
C GLN A 22 5.06 -3.98 4.44
N LYS A 23 5.65 -2.87 4.94
CA LYS A 23 6.90 -2.31 4.41
C LYS A 23 8.17 -2.73 5.17
N ARG A 24 8.06 -3.44 6.30
CA ARG A 24 9.21 -3.89 7.10
C ARG A 24 9.29 -5.41 7.03
N ILE A 25 9.97 -5.92 6.00
CA ILE A 25 10.05 -7.34 5.68
C ILE A 25 11.48 -7.76 5.32
N ASN A 26 11.79 -9.03 5.54
CA ASN A 26 13.11 -9.60 5.26
C ASN A 26 13.24 -10.08 3.81
N THR A 27 12.12 -10.34 3.12
CA THR A 27 12.10 -10.78 1.72
C THR A 27 12.84 -9.80 0.81
N ARG A 28 13.66 -10.34 -0.10
CA ARG A 28 14.32 -9.62 -1.19
C ARG A 28 14.03 -10.35 -2.49
N ILE A 29 13.78 -9.59 -3.55
CA ILE A 29 13.45 -10.11 -4.88
C ILE A 29 14.49 -9.55 -5.85
N PHE A 30 15.01 -10.40 -6.72
CA PHE A 30 16.02 -10.08 -7.71
C PHE A 30 15.57 -10.61 -9.07
N THR A 31 16.00 -9.94 -10.13
CA THR A 31 15.93 -10.47 -11.49
C THR A 31 17.32 -10.93 -11.91
N ILE A 32 17.38 -11.97 -12.74
CA ILE A 32 18.65 -12.43 -13.32
C ILE A 32 18.71 -11.91 -14.75
N LYS A 33 19.61 -10.98 -15.03
CA LYS A 33 19.90 -10.51 -16.38
C LYS A 33 21.35 -10.82 -16.71
N SER A 34 21.58 -11.58 -17.79
CA SER A 34 22.92 -11.96 -18.27
C SER A 34 23.83 -12.57 -17.18
N GLY A 35 23.25 -13.41 -16.31
CA GLY A 35 23.99 -14.08 -15.22
C GLY A 35 24.32 -13.18 -14.02
N LYS A 36 23.85 -11.92 -14.00
CA LYS A 36 24.00 -11.00 -12.87
C LYS A 36 22.68 -10.79 -12.16
N LEU A 37 22.76 -10.64 -10.84
CA LEU A 37 21.62 -10.27 -10.00
C LEU A 37 21.39 -8.76 -10.08
N GLU A 38 20.18 -8.38 -10.48
CA GLU A 38 19.75 -7.00 -10.58
C GLU A 38 18.46 -6.77 -9.80
N ASN A 39 18.21 -5.51 -9.43
CA ASN A 39 16.93 -5.13 -8.86
C ASN A 39 15.81 -5.33 -9.91
N PRO A 40 14.65 -5.85 -9.51
CA PRO A 40 13.46 -5.86 -10.38
C PRO A 40 13.05 -4.44 -10.79
N GLU A 41 12.47 -4.33 -11.97
CA GLU A 41 11.88 -3.08 -12.45
C GLU A 41 10.66 -2.67 -11.61
N PRO A 42 10.33 -1.37 -11.52
CA PRO A 42 9.12 -0.90 -10.86
C PRO A 42 7.87 -1.50 -11.50
N GLY A 43 6.91 -1.92 -10.68
CA GLY A 43 5.72 -2.63 -11.13
C GLY A 43 5.88 -4.15 -11.14
N CYS A 44 7.06 -4.69 -10.79
CA CYS A 44 7.23 -6.13 -10.60
C CYS A 44 6.33 -6.62 -9.45
N VAL A 45 5.49 -7.61 -9.77
CA VAL A 45 4.62 -8.32 -8.83
C VAL A 45 5.08 -9.77 -8.71
N VAL A 46 5.06 -10.29 -7.49
CA VAL A 46 5.28 -11.71 -7.20
C VAL A 46 4.15 -12.20 -6.29
N ASP A 47 3.26 -13.02 -6.83
CA ASP A 47 2.06 -13.54 -6.18
C ASP A 47 2.06 -15.07 -6.01
N HIS A 48 3.12 -15.74 -6.44
CA HIS A 48 3.28 -17.20 -6.31
C HIS A 48 4.63 -17.59 -5.67
N THR A 49 4.76 -18.86 -5.29
CA THR A 49 5.96 -19.53 -4.73
C THR A 49 6.40 -19.05 -3.34
N ILE A 50 6.60 -17.75 -3.13
CA ILE A 50 7.06 -17.14 -1.87
C ILE A 50 5.90 -16.60 -1.01
N THR A 51 4.68 -16.66 -1.55
CA THR A 51 3.42 -16.28 -0.93
C THR A 51 2.89 -17.36 0.01
N ARG A 52 1.95 -17.00 0.89
CA ARG A 52 1.40 -17.93 1.88
C ARG A 52 0.27 -18.74 1.25
N ARG A 53 0.35 -20.07 1.33
CA ARG A 53 -0.63 -20.99 0.69
C ARG A 53 -2.10 -20.75 1.05
N HIS A 54 -2.38 -20.19 2.22
CA HIS A 54 -3.73 -20.00 2.74
C HIS A 54 -4.23 -18.56 2.70
N LEU A 55 -3.40 -17.62 2.24
CA LEU A 55 -3.77 -16.22 2.16
C LEU A 55 -3.68 -15.77 0.70
N PHE A 56 -4.53 -14.81 0.35
CA PHE A 56 -4.31 -14.06 -0.86
C PHE A 56 -3.32 -12.93 -0.53
N ASP A 57 -2.04 -13.17 -0.81
CA ASP A 57 -0.97 -12.19 -0.64
C ASP A 57 -0.11 -12.03 -1.90
N PHE A 58 0.55 -10.88 -2.03
CA PHE A 58 1.47 -10.59 -3.12
C PHE A 58 2.55 -9.60 -2.68
N PHE A 59 3.70 -9.67 -3.34
CA PHE A 59 4.78 -8.70 -3.21
C PHE A 59 4.77 -7.76 -4.40
N LEU A 60 4.90 -6.46 -4.16
CA LEU A 60 5.01 -5.45 -5.19
C LEU A 60 6.28 -4.63 -4.98
N VAL A 61 7.01 -4.38 -6.07
CA VAL A 61 8.14 -3.45 -6.13
C VAL A 61 7.66 -2.15 -6.79
N PRO A 62 7.21 -1.14 -6.03
CA PRO A 62 6.59 0.03 -6.65
C PRO A 62 7.60 1.05 -7.17
N GLN A 63 8.83 1.07 -6.65
CA GLN A 63 9.83 2.11 -6.92
C GLN A 63 11.23 1.51 -7.13
N ASN A 64 12.06 2.20 -7.91
CA ASN A 64 13.49 1.91 -8.02
C ASN A 64 14.28 2.56 -6.89
N VAL A 65 15.41 1.94 -6.53
CA VAL A 65 16.38 2.50 -5.58
C VAL A 65 17.64 2.89 -6.32
N ARG A 66 18.21 4.07 -5.98
CA ARG A 66 19.47 4.55 -6.60
C ARG A 66 20.69 3.74 -6.17
N GLN A 67 20.67 3.26 -4.92
CA GLN A 67 21.76 2.49 -4.34
C GLN A 67 21.19 1.38 -3.45
N GLY A 68 21.85 0.22 -3.48
CA GLY A 68 21.48 -0.95 -2.70
C GLY A 68 20.39 -1.79 -3.34
N THR A 69 19.85 -2.72 -2.54
CA THR A 69 18.82 -3.66 -2.98
C THR A 69 17.42 -3.15 -2.68
N VAL A 70 16.52 -3.24 -3.65
CA VAL A 70 15.13 -2.88 -3.45
C VAL A 70 14.46 -3.84 -2.47
N THR A 71 13.70 -3.30 -1.53
CA THR A 71 12.87 -4.11 -0.65
C THR A 71 11.42 -4.02 -1.12
N PRO A 72 10.77 -5.13 -1.51
CA PRO A 72 9.38 -5.11 -1.90
C PRO A 72 8.47 -4.68 -0.75
N THR A 73 7.21 -4.45 -1.07
CA THR A 73 6.12 -4.23 -0.12
C THR A 73 5.19 -5.43 -0.21
N HIS A 74 4.86 -6.01 0.94
CA HIS A 74 4.02 -7.20 1.03
C HIS A 74 2.58 -6.78 1.31
N TYR A 75 1.66 -7.21 0.46
CA TYR A 75 0.23 -6.91 0.52
C TYR A 75 -0.50 -8.21 0.85
N ILE A 76 -1.36 -8.18 1.87
CA ILE A 76 -2.15 -9.34 2.29
C ILE A 76 -3.62 -8.94 2.26
N VAL A 77 -4.40 -9.55 1.38
CA VAL A 77 -5.85 -9.37 1.30
C VAL A 77 -6.49 -10.27 2.35
N LEU A 78 -7.05 -9.68 3.40
CA LEU A 78 -7.70 -10.44 4.48
C LEU A 78 -9.19 -10.66 4.23
N GLU A 79 -9.82 -9.73 3.50
CA GLU A 79 -11.23 -9.75 3.19
C GLU A 79 -11.39 -9.15 1.80
N ASP A 80 -12.17 -9.80 0.94
CA ASP A 80 -12.63 -9.21 -0.31
C ASP A 80 -14.08 -9.64 -0.55
N SER A 81 -14.97 -8.66 -0.57
CA SER A 81 -16.40 -8.81 -0.90
C SER A 81 -16.76 -7.99 -2.15
N SER A 82 -15.78 -7.40 -2.81
CA SER A 82 -15.95 -6.63 -4.03
C SER A 82 -15.80 -7.49 -5.29
N ASP A 83 -15.49 -8.79 -5.13
CA ASP A 83 -15.20 -9.76 -6.20
C ASP A 83 -14.20 -9.24 -7.25
N TYR A 84 -13.19 -8.48 -6.82
CA TYR A 84 -12.15 -8.02 -7.74
C TYR A 84 -11.21 -9.16 -8.11
N SER A 85 -10.80 -9.20 -9.37
CA SER A 85 -9.73 -10.12 -9.75
C SER A 85 -8.41 -9.73 -9.06
N PRO A 86 -7.52 -10.70 -8.79
CA PRO A 86 -6.22 -10.41 -8.20
C PRO A 86 -5.43 -9.34 -8.97
N ASP A 87 -5.46 -9.39 -10.30
CA ASP A 87 -4.80 -8.42 -11.17
C ASP A 87 -5.29 -6.99 -10.94
N VAL A 88 -6.60 -6.81 -10.70
CA VAL A 88 -7.19 -5.49 -10.43
C VAL A 88 -6.66 -4.93 -9.11
N LEU A 89 -6.61 -5.74 -8.05
CA LEU A 89 -6.09 -5.31 -6.75
C LEU A 89 -4.60 -4.98 -6.80
N GLN A 90 -3.82 -5.77 -7.54
CA GLN A 90 -2.38 -5.54 -7.76
C GLN A 90 -2.15 -4.22 -8.52
N GLN A 91 -2.86 -4.01 -9.64
CA GLN A 91 -2.77 -2.79 -10.44
C GLN A 91 -3.25 -1.56 -9.67
N LEU A 92 -4.35 -1.67 -8.92
CA LEU A 92 -4.86 -0.59 -8.07
C LEU A 92 -3.81 -0.22 -7.02
N SER A 93 -3.25 -1.21 -6.32
CA SER A 93 -2.20 -0.99 -5.31
C SER A 93 -0.98 -0.28 -5.91
N TYR A 94 -0.56 -0.66 -7.11
CA TYR A 94 0.53 0.02 -7.82
C TYR A 94 0.18 1.45 -8.22
N LYS A 95 -1.01 1.69 -8.79
CA LYS A 95 -1.46 3.04 -9.17
C LYS A 95 -1.54 3.99 -7.96
N LEU A 96 -2.01 3.50 -6.82
CA LEU A 96 -2.07 4.30 -5.59
C LEU A 96 -0.68 4.74 -5.08
N CYS A 97 0.40 4.05 -5.45
CA CYS A 97 1.77 4.46 -5.11
C CYS A 97 2.22 5.74 -5.84
N PHE A 98 1.53 6.20 -6.88
CA PHE A 98 1.88 7.43 -7.62
C PHE A 98 1.13 8.67 -7.10
N LEU A 99 0.20 8.51 -6.17
CA LEU A 99 -0.68 9.60 -5.72
C LEU A 99 -0.13 10.37 -4.51
N TYR A 100 1.16 10.24 -4.20
CA TYR A 100 1.80 10.98 -3.10
C TYR A 100 2.42 12.29 -3.61
N TYR A 101 1.79 13.41 -3.33
CA TYR A 101 2.11 14.70 -3.97
C TYR A 101 3.43 15.34 -3.54
N ASN A 102 4.02 14.90 -2.43
CA ASN A 102 5.32 15.41 -1.98
C ASN A 102 6.51 14.65 -2.61
N TRP A 103 6.27 13.81 -3.63
CA TRP A 103 7.34 13.13 -4.39
C TRP A 103 6.95 12.97 -5.87
N PRO A 104 7.80 13.41 -6.82
CA PRO A 104 7.53 13.27 -8.25
C PRO A 104 7.89 11.86 -8.74
N GLY A 105 7.18 10.84 -8.26
CA GLY A 105 7.39 9.45 -8.63
C GLY A 105 6.59 8.48 -7.76
N SER A 106 6.80 7.18 -7.94
CA SER A 106 6.19 6.18 -7.07
C SER A 106 6.83 6.15 -5.69
N VAL A 107 5.99 5.93 -4.67
CA VAL A 107 6.41 5.69 -3.30
C VAL A 107 6.25 4.22 -2.91
N ARG A 108 6.96 3.80 -1.86
CA ARG A 108 7.02 2.41 -1.40
C ARG A 108 5.68 1.79 -0.96
N VAL A 109 4.74 2.61 -0.50
CA VAL A 109 3.43 2.17 -0.02
C VAL A 109 2.35 3.02 -0.70
N PRO A 110 1.08 2.60 -0.72
CA PRO A 110 0.00 3.41 -1.30
C PRO A 110 -0.05 4.81 -0.68
N ALA A 111 -0.40 5.82 -1.48
CA ALA A 111 -0.39 7.21 -1.04
C ALA A 111 -1.23 7.44 0.23
N CYS A 112 -2.38 6.78 0.36
CA CYS A 112 -3.21 6.84 1.57
C CYS A 112 -2.44 6.41 2.83
N CYS A 113 -1.70 5.30 2.76
CA CYS A 113 -0.85 4.83 3.86
C CYS A 113 0.30 5.81 4.16
N GLN A 114 0.90 6.40 3.13
CA GLN A 114 1.99 7.35 3.27
C GLN A 114 1.50 8.68 3.89
N TYR A 115 0.34 9.18 3.46
CA TYR A 115 -0.31 10.35 4.05
C TYR A 115 -0.67 10.13 5.52
N ALA A 116 -1.28 8.99 5.85
CA ALA A 116 -1.59 8.62 7.24
C ALA A 116 -0.32 8.55 8.10
N HIS A 117 0.78 8.02 7.57
CA HIS A 117 2.06 7.99 8.26
C HIS A 117 2.63 9.40 8.47
N LYS A 118 2.57 10.28 7.47
CA LYS A 118 3.02 11.68 7.60
C LYS A 118 2.22 12.46 8.63
N LEU A 119 0.90 12.36 8.57
CA LEU A 119 0.01 13.00 9.53
C LEU A 119 0.25 12.51 10.96
N SER A 120 0.27 11.18 11.17
CA SER A 120 0.49 10.60 12.49
C SER A 120 1.88 10.94 13.05
N PHE A 121 2.91 11.00 12.20
CA PHE A 121 4.25 11.43 12.59
C PHE A 121 4.28 12.90 13.03
N LEU A 122 3.70 13.82 12.23
CA LEU A 122 3.61 15.25 12.57
C LEU A 122 2.85 15.47 13.89
N VAL A 123 1.70 14.80 14.05
CA VAL A 123 0.89 14.93 15.26
C VAL A 123 1.63 14.36 16.47
N GLY A 124 2.20 13.16 16.36
CA GLY A 124 2.89 12.51 17.47
C GLY A 124 4.17 13.23 17.92
N GLN A 125 4.93 13.80 16.98
CA GLN A 125 6.21 14.44 17.29
C GLN A 125 6.07 15.92 17.67
N SER A 126 5.24 16.66 16.95
CA SER A 126 5.22 18.14 17.03
C SER A 126 3.93 18.68 17.64
N ILE A 127 2.75 18.31 17.11
CA ILE A 127 1.49 18.95 17.51
C ILE A 127 1.00 18.47 18.88
N LYS A 128 1.13 17.16 19.17
CA LYS A 128 0.74 16.50 20.44
C LYS A 128 -0.70 16.75 20.89
N ARG A 129 -1.58 17.11 19.95
CA ARG A 129 -3.02 17.30 20.14
C ARG A 129 -3.77 16.99 18.85
N GLN A 130 -5.08 16.83 18.95
CA GLN A 130 -5.92 16.63 17.77
C GLN A 130 -5.91 17.90 16.88
N PRO A 131 -5.68 17.76 15.58
CA PRO A 131 -5.80 18.87 14.63
C PRO A 131 -7.23 19.41 14.53
N SER A 132 -7.37 20.67 14.11
CA SER A 132 -8.68 21.30 13.89
C SER A 132 -9.45 20.60 12.76
N GLU A 133 -10.76 20.44 12.96
CA GLU A 133 -11.67 19.88 11.94
C GLU A 133 -11.71 20.70 10.65
N ASN A 134 -11.45 22.01 10.72
CA ASN A 134 -11.39 22.90 9.55
C ASN A 134 -10.27 22.51 8.56
N LEU A 135 -9.34 21.65 8.97
CA LEU A 135 -8.23 21.16 8.16
C LEU A 135 -8.47 19.76 7.58
N CYS A 136 -9.61 19.11 7.86
CA CYS A 136 -9.86 17.71 7.49
C CYS A 136 -9.76 17.44 5.98
N ASN A 137 -10.12 18.42 5.16
CA ASN A 137 -10.10 18.34 3.69
C ASN A 137 -8.85 18.98 3.06
N LYS A 138 -7.80 19.25 3.85
CA LYS A 138 -6.55 19.87 3.39
C LYS A 138 -5.37 18.97 3.69
N LEU A 139 -4.41 18.91 2.77
CA LEU A 139 -3.15 18.20 2.95
C LEU A 139 -2.12 19.08 3.70
N TYR A 140 -2.50 19.64 4.86
CA TYR A 140 -1.66 20.58 5.64
C TYR A 140 -0.44 19.93 6.30
N PHE A 141 -0.36 18.60 6.28
CA PHE A 141 0.67 17.79 6.92
C PHE A 141 1.79 17.33 5.97
N LEU A 142 1.79 17.80 4.72
CA LEU A 142 2.79 17.45 3.73
C LEU A 142 4.14 18.13 3.94
#